data_AF-A0A0B8QLD4-F1
#
_entry.id   AF-A0A0B8QLD4-F1
#
_cell.length_a   1.000
_cell.length_b   1.000
_cell.length_c   1.000
_cell.angle_alpha   90.00
_cell.angle_beta   90.00
_cell.angle_gamma   90.00
#
_symmetry.space_group_name_H-M   'P 1'
#
loop_
_entity.id
_entity.type
_entity.pdbx_description
1 polymer ?
#
loop_
_entity_poly.entity_id
_entity_poly.type
_entity_poly.pdbx_seq_one_letter_code
_entity_poly.pdbx_strand_id
1 'polypeptide(L)'
;MAGALTFETPMLFAIAFIVLFTIGGFSGLMLAIVPADFQYHDTYFVVAHFHYVLVSGAVFSIMAAAYYWLPKWTGNMYDHKLSLWHFWTSIISVNLLFFPMHFLGLAGMPRRIPDYAIQFADVNQIVSIGGFAFGLSQLLFLWVVVKCIRGGEKLRLSLGSAPRDLSGLYQAQLHTTPLAYRQKWSSSYG
;
A
#
# COMPACT_ATOMS: atom_id res chain seq x y z
N MET A 1 18.52 -13.74 -17.39
CA MET A 1 18.14 -12.38 -17.83
C MET A 1 17.60 -11.66 -16.61
N ALA A 2 18.38 -10.76 -16.01
CA ALA A 2 17.88 -9.96 -14.89
C ALA A 2 16.86 -8.95 -15.43
N GLY A 3 15.63 -8.97 -14.90
CA GLY A 3 14.59 -8.02 -15.30
C GLY A 3 14.95 -6.62 -14.80
N ALA A 4 14.84 -5.62 -15.67
CA ALA A 4 14.94 -4.22 -15.27
C ALA A 4 13.62 -3.81 -14.59
N LEU A 5 13.65 -3.56 -13.29
CA LEU A 5 12.51 -3.06 -12.53
C LEU A 5 12.39 -1.54 -12.69
N THR A 6 11.22 -1.06 -13.10
CA THR A 6 10.90 0.37 -13.02
C THR A 6 10.22 0.66 -11.67
N PHE A 7 10.76 1.60 -10.90
CA PHE A 7 10.21 1.99 -9.61
C PHE A 7 9.04 2.98 -9.74
N GLU A 8 8.03 2.57 -10.50
CA GLU A 8 6.77 3.31 -10.64
C GLU A 8 5.84 3.00 -9.45
N THR A 9 4.90 3.91 -9.17
CA THR A 9 3.98 3.76 -8.02
C THR A 9 3.27 2.40 -7.95
N PRO A 10 2.72 1.83 -9.03
CA PRO A 10 2.09 0.50 -9.00
C PRO A 10 3.07 -0.62 -8.58
N MET A 11 4.33 -0.53 -8.99
CA MET A 11 5.36 -1.52 -8.65
C MET A 11 5.73 -1.43 -7.17
N LEU A 12 5.78 -0.23 -6.60
CA LEU A 12 6.03 -0.02 -5.18
C LEU A 12 4.94 -0.68 -4.32
N PHE A 13 3.67 -0.52 -4.68
CA PHE A 13 2.56 -1.21 -3.99
C PHE A 13 2.64 -2.73 -4.13
N ALA A 14 3.07 -3.27 -5.28
CA ALA A 14 3.25 -4.70 -5.47
C ALA A 14 4.38 -5.28 -4.60
N ILE A 15 5.52 -4.58 -4.49
CA ILE A 15 6.62 -4.97 -3.61
C ILE A 15 6.17 -4.93 -2.14
N ALA A 16 5.47 -3.86 -1.75
CA ALA A 16 4.94 -3.73 -0.40
C ALA A 16 3.93 -4.82 -0.06
N PHE A 17 3.08 -5.20 -1.00
CA PHE A 17 2.17 -6.35 -0.86
C PHE A 17 2.96 -7.61 -0.49
N ILE A 18 4.00 -7.97 -1.25
CA ILE A 18 4.78 -9.21 -0.99
C ILE A 18 5.39 -9.17 0.42
N VAL A 19 5.99 -8.06 0.82
CA VAL A 19 6.65 -7.92 2.12
C VAL A 19 5.64 -8.00 3.27
N LEU A 20 4.61 -7.15 3.26
CA LEU A 20 3.64 -7.10 4.35
C LEU A 20 2.77 -8.37 4.42
N PHE A 21 2.44 -8.96 3.26
CA PHE A 21 1.69 -10.22 3.22
C PHE A 21 2.51 -11.38 3.78
N THR A 22 3.83 -11.40 3.55
CA THR A 22 4.71 -12.42 4.15
C THR A 22 4.74 -12.28 5.67
N ILE A 23 4.83 -11.05 6.20
CA ILE A 23 4.80 -10.79 7.66
C ILE A 23 3.44 -11.21 8.24
N GLY A 24 2.33 -10.85 7.59
CA GLY A 24 0.99 -11.27 8.01
C GLY A 24 0.79 -12.79 7.91
N GLY A 25 1.31 -13.42 6.87
CA GLY A 25 1.26 -14.88 6.69
C GLY A 25 2.01 -15.62 7.79
N PHE A 26 3.14 -15.07 8.25
CA PHE A 26 3.90 -15.64 9.36
C PHE A 26 3.10 -15.66 10.68
N SER A 27 2.36 -14.58 11.01
CA SER A 27 1.49 -14.61 12.20
C SER A 27 0.31 -15.58 12.05
N GLY A 28 -0.13 -15.86 10.82
CA GLY A 28 -1.16 -16.87 10.52
C GLY A 28 -0.69 -18.30 10.77
N LEU A 29 0.58 -18.59 10.45
CA LEU A 29 1.20 -19.87 10.79
C LEU A 29 1.21 -20.11 12.30
N MET A 30 1.40 -19.06 13.11
CA MET A 30 1.33 -19.19 14.57
C MET A 30 -0.09 -19.53 15.06
N LEU A 31 -1.13 -18.95 14.44
CA LEU A 31 -2.53 -19.27 14.75
C LEU A 31 -2.95 -20.69 14.30
N ALA A 32 -2.28 -21.25 13.29
CA ALA A 32 -2.54 -22.62 12.86
C ALA A 32 -2.08 -23.68 13.89
N ILE A 33 -1.25 -23.30 14.85
CA ILE A 33 -0.74 -24.18 15.90
C ILE A 33 -1.73 -24.20 17.07
N VAL A 34 -2.48 -25.29 17.22
CA VAL A 34 -3.53 -25.49 18.23
C VAL A 34 -3.15 -25.03 19.66
N PRO A 35 -2.00 -25.40 20.25
CA PRO A 35 -1.65 -24.93 21.60
C PRO A 35 -1.39 -23.42 21.69
N ALA A 36 -0.93 -22.79 20.60
CA ALA A 36 -0.73 -21.35 20.55
C ALA A 36 -2.07 -20.62 20.33
N ASP A 37 -2.98 -21.19 19.54
CA ASP A 37 -4.31 -20.63 19.34
C ASP A 37 -5.08 -20.54 20.65
N PHE A 38 -4.98 -21.51 21.58
CA PHE A 38 -5.64 -21.40 22.89
C PHE A 38 -5.33 -20.13 23.67
N GLN A 39 -4.13 -19.56 23.51
CA GLN A 39 -3.74 -18.31 24.15
C GLN A 39 -4.13 -17.07 23.33
N TYR A 40 -4.11 -17.17 22.01
CA TYR A 40 -4.36 -16.04 21.11
C TYR A 40 -5.83 -15.91 20.68
N HIS A 41 -6.63 -16.95 20.91
CA HIS A 41 -8.04 -16.98 20.58
C HIS A 41 -8.76 -15.82 21.24
N ASP A 42 -9.68 -15.19 20.50
CA ASP A 42 -10.44 -14.03 20.96
C ASP A 42 -9.61 -12.80 21.43
N THR A 43 -8.32 -12.72 21.09
CA THR A 43 -7.50 -11.53 21.37
C THR A 43 -7.32 -10.65 20.13
N TYR A 44 -6.75 -9.46 20.34
CA TYR A 44 -6.31 -8.58 19.26
C TYR A 44 -5.26 -9.21 18.31
N PHE A 45 -4.65 -10.36 18.66
CA PHE A 45 -3.70 -11.05 17.79
C PHE A 45 -4.36 -11.59 16.51
N VAL A 46 -5.54 -12.19 16.63
CA VAL A 46 -6.33 -12.69 15.49
C VAL A 46 -6.79 -11.52 14.61
N VAL A 47 -7.17 -10.41 15.23
CA VAL A 47 -7.58 -9.19 14.52
C VAL A 47 -6.39 -8.63 13.74
N ALA A 48 -5.22 -8.51 14.38
CA ALA A 48 -4.02 -7.99 13.75
C ALA A 48 -3.55 -8.85 12.58
N HIS A 49 -3.54 -10.17 12.74
CA HIS A 49 -3.22 -11.11 11.67
C HIS A 49 -4.12 -10.93 10.45
N PHE A 50 -5.43 -11.01 10.66
CA PHE A 50 -6.41 -10.92 9.57
C PHE A 50 -6.32 -9.59 8.81
N HIS A 51 -6.12 -8.49 9.54
CA HIS A 51 -5.97 -7.18 8.91
C HIS A 51 -4.64 -7.01 8.19
N TYR A 52 -3.53 -7.56 8.69
CA TYR A 52 -2.28 -7.54 7.94
C TYR A 52 -2.45 -8.23 6.59
N VAL A 53 -3.06 -9.42 6.56
CA VAL A 53 -3.26 -10.20 5.33
C VAL A 53 -4.29 -9.54 4.39
N LEU A 54 -5.42 -9.05 4.91
CA LEU A 54 -6.44 -8.40 4.07
C LEU A 54 -6.03 -7.01 3.57
N VAL A 55 -5.46 -6.17 4.42
CA VAL A 55 -5.11 -4.79 4.02
C VAL A 55 -3.92 -4.81 3.07
N SER A 56 -2.86 -5.55 3.40
CA SER A 56 -1.74 -5.69 2.47
C SER A 56 -2.11 -6.51 1.23
N GLY A 57 -2.95 -7.54 1.37
CA GLY A 57 -3.35 -8.41 0.26
C GLY A 57 -4.37 -7.77 -0.67
N ALA A 58 -5.56 -7.49 -0.16
CA ALA A 58 -6.65 -6.96 -0.98
C ALA A 58 -6.52 -5.46 -1.22
N VAL A 59 -6.30 -4.65 -0.19
CA VAL A 59 -6.32 -3.18 -0.37
C VAL A 59 -5.12 -2.71 -1.18
N PHE A 60 -3.90 -3.15 -0.88
CA PHE A 60 -2.73 -2.68 -1.64
C PHE A 60 -2.71 -3.22 -3.08
N SER A 61 -3.23 -4.43 -3.33
CA SER A 61 -3.37 -4.93 -4.71
C SER A 61 -4.41 -4.14 -5.50
N ILE A 62 -5.54 -3.78 -4.90
CA ILE A 62 -6.54 -2.90 -5.51
C ILE A 62 -5.95 -1.51 -5.77
N MET A 63 -5.14 -0.97 -4.84
CA MET A 63 -4.48 0.32 -5.06
C MET A 63 -3.45 0.26 -6.19
N ALA A 64 -2.64 -0.80 -6.24
CA ALA A 64 -1.70 -1.03 -7.35
C ALA A 64 -2.43 -1.09 -8.70
N ALA A 65 -3.53 -1.85 -8.76
CA ALA A 65 -4.42 -1.94 -9.90
C ALA A 65 -5.01 -0.57 -10.27
N ALA A 66 -5.51 0.18 -9.28
CA ALA A 66 -6.11 1.49 -9.51
C ALA A 66 -5.09 2.47 -10.10
N TYR A 67 -3.88 2.57 -9.55
CA TYR A 67 -2.83 3.42 -10.11
C TYR A 67 -2.37 2.98 -11.50
N TYR A 68 -2.37 1.67 -11.77
CA TYR A 68 -2.03 1.13 -13.06
C TYR A 68 -3.08 1.47 -14.13
N TRP A 69 -4.37 1.39 -13.80
CA TRP A 69 -5.46 1.71 -14.73
C TRP A 69 -5.89 3.18 -14.75
N LEU A 70 -5.49 3.99 -13.76
CA LEU A 70 -5.87 5.40 -13.64
C LEU A 70 -5.62 6.22 -14.93
N PRO A 71 -4.44 6.13 -15.58
CA PRO A 71 -4.16 6.90 -16.80
C PRO A 71 -5.03 6.45 -17.97
N LYS A 72 -5.42 5.17 -18.00
CA LYS A 72 -6.27 4.59 -19.03
C LYS A 72 -7.71 5.08 -18.91
N TRP A 73 -8.25 5.18 -17.69
CA TRP A 73 -9.61 5.67 -17.47
C TRP A 73 -9.73 7.18 -17.66
N THR A 74 -8.68 7.92 -17.31
CA THR A 74 -8.75 9.38 -17.21
C THR A 74 -8.11 10.09 -18.40
N GLY A 75 -7.29 9.40 -19.19
CA GLY A 75 -6.54 10.00 -20.30
C GLY A 75 -5.42 10.96 -19.88
N ASN A 76 -5.19 11.10 -18.58
CA ASN A 76 -4.23 12.02 -17.97
C ASN A 76 -3.26 11.25 -17.08
N MET A 77 -2.01 11.70 -17.02
CA MET A 77 -1.02 11.12 -16.10
C MET A 77 -1.30 11.56 -14.65
N TYR A 78 -1.11 10.67 -13.67
CA TYR A 78 -1.19 11.03 -12.25
C TYR A 78 0.12 11.71 -11.78
N ASP A 79 0.02 12.51 -10.71
CA ASP A 79 1.17 13.17 -10.11
C ASP A 79 2.01 12.18 -9.30
N HIS A 80 3.22 11.91 -9.79
CA HIS A 80 4.14 10.94 -9.21
C HIS A 80 4.58 11.30 -7.78
N LYS A 81 4.67 12.59 -7.42
CA LYS A 81 5.08 12.97 -6.05
C LYS A 81 3.99 12.62 -5.04
N LEU A 82 2.75 12.89 -5.40
CA LEU A 82 1.60 12.66 -4.53
C LEU A 82 1.28 11.17 -4.38
N SER A 83 1.44 10.40 -5.45
CA SER A 83 1.29 8.95 -5.38
C SER A 83 2.38 8.30 -4.50
N LEU A 84 3.61 8.83 -4.52
CA LEU A 84 4.66 8.41 -3.61
C LEU A 84 4.35 8.75 -2.15
N TRP A 85 3.81 9.95 -1.89
CA TRP A 85 3.34 10.33 -0.56
C TRP A 85 2.23 9.41 -0.06
N HIS A 86 1.25 9.09 -0.91
CA HIS A 86 0.20 8.12 -0.58
C HIS A 86 0.78 6.74 -0.22
N PHE A 87 1.76 6.27 -1.00
CA PHE A 87 2.44 4.99 -0.76
C PHE A 87 3.14 4.95 0.60
N TRP A 88 4.00 5.94 0.89
CA TRP A 88 4.76 5.97 2.15
C TRP A 88 3.86 6.16 3.37
N THR A 89 2.89 7.07 3.29
CA THR A 89 1.92 7.28 4.38
C THR A 89 1.08 6.04 4.63
N SER A 90 0.64 5.33 3.60
CA SER A 90 -0.10 4.07 3.74
C SER A 90 0.74 2.97 4.41
N ILE A 91 1.98 2.75 3.97
CA ILE A 91 2.85 1.72 4.55
C ILE A 91 3.16 2.01 6.01
N ILE A 92 3.54 3.23 6.32
CA ILE A 92 3.91 3.61 7.69
C ILE A 92 2.69 3.48 8.60
N SER A 93 1.52 3.96 8.15
CA SER A 93 0.29 3.91 8.94
C SER A 93 -0.19 2.47 9.18
N VAL A 94 -0.15 1.60 8.17
CA VAL A 94 -0.55 0.19 8.30
C VAL A 94 0.35 -0.54 9.31
N ASN A 95 1.67 -0.31 9.25
CA ASN A 95 2.58 -0.91 10.23
C ASN A 95 2.34 -0.33 11.63
N LEU A 96 2.19 0.99 11.76
CA LEU A 96 1.95 1.63 13.06
C LEU A 96 0.58 1.24 13.67
N LEU A 97 -0.41 0.92 12.84
CA LEU A 97 -1.73 0.47 13.27
C LEU A 97 -1.72 -0.99 13.71
N PHE A 98 -1.21 -1.91 12.88
CA PHE A 98 -1.40 -3.34 13.11
C PHE A 98 -0.21 -4.03 13.79
N PHE A 99 1.00 -3.46 13.73
CA PHE A 99 2.16 -4.04 14.41
C PHE A 99 2.02 -4.00 15.93
N PRO A 100 1.64 -2.86 16.56
CA PRO A 100 1.41 -2.82 18.01
C PRO A 100 0.23 -3.69 18.44
N MET A 101 -0.74 -3.89 17.55
CA MET A 101 -1.90 -4.75 17.80
C MET A 101 -1.51 -6.23 18.00
N HIS A 102 -0.45 -6.71 17.36
CA HIS A 102 0.09 -8.05 17.65
C HIS A 102 0.58 -8.14 19.10
N PHE A 103 1.30 -7.13 19.60
CA PHE A 103 1.76 -7.13 20.99
C PHE A 103 0.62 -7.00 22.01
N LEU A 104 -0.42 -6.22 21.70
CA LEU A 104 -1.65 -6.15 22.51
C LEU A 104 -2.35 -7.51 22.60
N GLY A 105 -2.40 -8.24 21.48
CA GLY A 105 -2.92 -9.61 21.43
C GLY A 105 -2.09 -10.59 22.26
N LEU A 106 -0.76 -10.54 22.16
CA LEU A 106 0.14 -11.36 22.97
C LEU A 106 0.02 -11.08 24.47
N ALA A 107 -0.27 -9.83 24.83
CA ALA A 107 -0.50 -9.42 26.22
C ALA A 107 -1.91 -9.78 26.73
N GLY A 108 -2.73 -10.44 25.91
CA GLY A 108 -4.03 -10.99 26.32
C GLY A 108 -5.19 -9.99 26.30
N MET A 109 -5.07 -8.86 25.58
CA MET A 109 -6.19 -7.93 25.44
C MET A 109 -7.32 -8.60 24.64
N PRO A 110 -8.52 -8.79 25.24
CA PRO A 110 -9.63 -9.42 24.55
C PRO A 110 -10.19 -8.49 23.47
N ARG A 111 -10.60 -9.05 22.34
CA ARG A 111 -11.32 -8.30 21.31
C ARG A 111 -12.73 -7.94 21.79
N ARG A 112 -13.31 -6.86 21.25
CA ARG A 112 -14.72 -6.46 21.46
C ARG A 112 -15.07 -5.99 22.87
N ILE A 113 -14.09 -5.62 23.69
CA ILE A 113 -14.33 -4.93 24.96
C ILE A 113 -14.02 -3.44 24.77
N PRO A 114 -14.96 -2.53 25.07
CA PRO A 114 -14.74 -1.09 24.92
C PRO A 114 -13.76 -0.53 25.96
N ASP A 115 -13.69 -1.15 27.15
CA ASP A 115 -12.77 -0.79 28.21
C ASP A 115 -11.51 -1.67 28.19
N TYR A 116 -10.36 -1.04 28.50
CA TYR A 116 -9.07 -1.70 28.61
C TYR A 116 -8.32 -1.23 29.85
N ALA A 117 -7.52 -2.13 30.43
CA ALA A 117 -6.67 -1.80 31.57
C ALA A 117 -5.69 -0.68 31.20
N ILE A 118 -5.37 0.19 32.17
CA ILE A 118 -4.53 1.38 31.97
C ILE A 118 -3.15 1.00 31.39
N GLN A 119 -2.64 -0.20 31.69
CA GLN A 119 -1.40 -0.75 31.14
C GLN A 119 -1.37 -0.90 29.60
N PHE A 120 -2.54 -0.91 28.94
CA PHE A 120 -2.66 -1.00 27.47
C PHE A 120 -3.02 0.33 26.81
N ALA A 121 -3.19 1.41 27.59
CA ALA A 121 -3.64 2.70 27.09
C ALA A 121 -2.66 3.31 26.09
N ASP A 122 -1.36 3.31 26.41
CA ASP A 122 -0.32 3.92 25.57
C ASP A 122 -0.24 3.26 24.18
N VAL A 123 -0.29 1.92 24.14
CA VAL A 123 -0.22 1.16 22.89
C VAL A 123 -1.52 1.32 22.08
N ASN A 124 -2.68 1.34 22.73
CA ASN A 124 -3.96 1.60 22.05
C ASN A 124 -4.05 3.03 21.48
N GLN A 125 -3.42 4.00 22.14
CA GLN A 125 -3.35 5.37 21.61
C GLN A 125 -2.52 5.42 20.32
N ILE A 126 -1.38 4.71 20.26
CA ILE A 126 -0.57 4.57 19.04
C ILE A 126 -1.38 3.91 17.92
N VAL A 127 -2.07 2.81 18.22
CA VAL A 127 -2.95 2.10 17.26
C VAL A 127 -4.01 3.05 16.71
N SER A 128 -4.65 3.85 17.57
CA SER A 128 -5.67 4.82 17.14
C SER A 128 -5.10 5.89 16.22
N ILE A 129 -3.92 6.44 16.54
CA ILE A 129 -3.22 7.40 15.69
C ILE A 129 -2.89 6.79 14.32
N GLY A 130 -2.41 5.54 14.29
CA GLY A 130 -2.16 4.80 13.05
C GLY A 130 -3.43 4.61 12.20
N GLY A 131 -4.57 4.37 12.86
CA GLY A 131 -5.87 4.25 12.21
C GLY A 131 -6.33 5.54 11.55
N PHE A 132 -6.23 6.66 12.26
CA PHE A 132 -6.53 7.97 11.70
C PHE A 132 -5.57 8.35 10.56
N ALA A 133 -4.27 8.05 10.71
CA ALA A 133 -3.28 8.29 9.66
C ALA A 133 -3.57 7.45 8.40
N PHE A 134 -3.98 6.20 8.56
CA PHE A 134 -4.40 5.35 7.45
C PHE A 134 -5.66 5.88 6.76
N GLY A 135 -6.66 6.34 7.54
CA GLY A 135 -7.86 6.99 7.02
C GLY A 135 -7.54 8.26 6.21
N LEU A 136 -6.63 9.10 6.72
CA LEU A 136 -6.15 10.29 6.00
C LEU A 136 -5.41 9.92 4.70
N SER A 137 -4.65 8.82 4.71
CA SER A 137 -3.99 8.32 3.50
C SER A 137 -5.00 7.97 2.39
N GLN A 138 -6.13 7.34 2.76
CA GLN A 138 -7.20 7.04 1.78
C GLN A 138 -7.85 8.31 1.20
N LEU A 139 -7.95 9.39 1.97
CA LEU A 139 -8.39 10.69 1.45
C LEU A 139 -7.37 11.29 0.47
N LEU A 140 -6.08 11.08 0.72
CA LEU A 140 -5.02 11.49 -0.19
C LEU A 140 -5.13 10.75 -1.54
N PHE A 141 -5.45 9.44 -1.52
CA PHE A 141 -5.75 8.68 -2.74
C PHE A 141 -6.91 9.31 -3.52
N LEU A 142 -8.04 9.58 -2.87
CA LEU A 142 -9.18 10.21 -3.53
C LEU A 142 -8.80 11.56 -4.15
N TRP A 143 -7.99 12.36 -3.46
CA TRP A 143 -7.52 13.63 -3.99
C TRP A 143 -6.62 13.47 -5.22
N VAL A 144 -5.76 12.45 -5.25
CA VAL A 144 -4.95 12.12 -6.44
C VAL A 144 -5.84 11.73 -7.62
N VAL A 145 -6.88 10.93 -7.39
CA VAL A 145 -7.86 10.55 -8.42
C VAL A 145 -8.57 11.80 -8.97
N VAL A 146 -9.09 12.67 -8.10
CA VAL A 146 -9.79 13.90 -8.49
C VAL A 146 -8.86 14.85 -9.25
N LYS A 147 -7.60 15.00 -8.82
CA LYS A 147 -6.60 15.83 -9.51
C LYS A 147 -6.30 15.28 -10.90
N CYS A 148 -6.18 13.96 -11.04
CA CYS A 148 -5.97 13.30 -12.33
C CYS A 148 -7.15 13.56 -13.30
N ILE A 149 -8.40 13.50 -12.79
CA ILE A 149 -9.61 13.80 -13.57
C ILE A 149 -9.67 15.27 -13.99
N ARG A 150 -9.33 16.20 -13.10
CA ARG A 150 -9.55 17.63 -13.33
C ARG A 150 -8.42 18.36 -14.07
N GLY A 151 -7.20 17.82 -14.15
CA GLY A 151 -6.11 18.59 -14.78
C GLY A 151 -4.74 17.94 -14.85
N GLY A 152 -4.64 16.64 -15.13
CA GLY A 152 -3.32 16.05 -15.42
C GLY A 152 -2.82 16.41 -16.82
N GLU A 153 -1.50 16.35 -17.02
CA GLU A 153 -0.90 16.38 -18.36
C GLU A 153 -1.57 15.31 -19.22
N LYS A 154 -2.14 15.73 -20.36
CA LYS A 154 -2.74 14.80 -21.32
C LYS A 154 -1.70 13.76 -21.72
N LEU A 155 -2.08 12.49 -21.70
CA LEU A 155 -1.23 11.44 -22.23
C LEU A 155 -0.97 11.75 -23.71
N ARG A 156 0.23 12.24 -24.04
CA ARG A 156 0.64 12.49 -25.43
C ARG A 156 0.95 11.14 -26.07
N LEU A 157 -0.10 10.43 -26.44
CA LEU A 157 -0.02 9.28 -27.34
C LEU A 157 0.63 9.77 -28.63
N SER A 158 1.85 9.30 -28.91
CA SER A 158 2.41 9.40 -30.25
C SER A 158 1.44 8.69 -31.20
N LEU A 159 0.79 9.46 -32.06
CA LEU A 159 -0.17 9.00 -33.07
C LEU A 159 0.52 8.01 -34.01
N GLY A 160 0.39 6.71 -33.72
CA GLY A 160 0.94 5.64 -34.57
C GLY A 160 0.93 4.25 -33.93
N SER A 161 0.99 4.16 -32.60
CA SER A 161 0.99 2.87 -31.89
C SER A 161 0.00 2.91 -30.74
N ALA A 162 -1.30 2.89 -31.04
CA ALA A 162 -2.32 2.59 -30.03
C ALA A 162 -2.09 1.14 -29.56
N PRO A 163 -1.55 0.91 -28.35
CA PRO A 163 -1.23 -0.43 -27.94
C PRO A 163 -2.51 -1.10 -27.44
N ARG A 164 -2.91 -2.16 -28.14
CA ARG A 164 -4.07 -2.99 -27.79
C ARG A 164 -3.78 -3.89 -26.58
N ASP A 165 -2.55 -3.89 -26.08
CA ASP A 165 -2.06 -4.73 -25.00
C ASP A 165 -1.54 -3.91 -23.79
N LEU A 166 -1.48 -4.56 -22.63
CA LEU A 166 -1.06 -3.97 -21.35
C LEU A 166 0.43 -3.58 -21.36
N SER A 167 1.24 -4.28 -22.17
CA SER A 167 2.68 -4.02 -22.39
C SER A 167 2.93 -2.71 -23.12
N GLY A 168 2.15 -2.38 -24.14
CA GLY A 168 2.38 -1.17 -24.92
C GLY A 168 1.88 0.11 -24.23
N LEU A 169 0.89 0.03 -23.32
CA LEU A 169 0.52 1.17 -22.47
C LEU A 169 1.65 1.55 -21.51
N TYR A 170 2.34 0.56 -20.98
CA TYR A 170 3.51 0.75 -20.13
C TYR A 170 4.70 1.35 -20.91
N GLN A 171 4.95 0.90 -22.15
CA GLN A 171 5.96 1.55 -23.00
C GLN A 171 5.57 2.97 -23.43
N ALA A 172 4.29 3.24 -23.72
CA ALA A 172 3.81 4.59 -24.02
C ALA A 172 3.97 5.54 -22.81
N GLN A 173 3.79 5.02 -21.58
CA GLN A 173 4.06 5.74 -20.34
C GLN A 173 5.57 6.04 -20.15
N LEU A 174 6.45 5.09 -20.50
CA LEU A 174 7.91 5.26 -20.50
C LEU A 174 8.44 6.23 -21.58
N HIS A 175 7.66 6.49 -22.63
CA HIS A 175 7.97 7.45 -23.68
C HIS A 175 7.36 8.85 -23.44
N THR A 176 6.43 8.99 -22.50
CA THR A 176 5.79 10.25 -22.11
C THR A 176 6.34 10.84 -20.81
N THR A 177 7.15 10.10 -20.05
CA THR A 177 7.98 10.70 -19.00
C THR A 177 8.97 11.68 -19.64
N PRO A 178 9.10 12.93 -19.13
CA PRO A 178 10.03 13.89 -19.69
C PRO A 178 11.44 13.30 -19.71
N LEU A 179 12.15 13.46 -20.84
CA LEU A 179 13.56 13.05 -21.02
C LEU A 179 14.48 13.47 -19.86
N ALA A 180 14.07 14.49 -19.09
CA ALA A 180 14.72 14.95 -17.87
C ALA A 180 14.86 13.86 -16.78
N TYR A 181 13.93 12.92 -16.63
CA TYR A 181 14.02 11.87 -15.59
C TYR A 181 14.96 10.74 -15.99
N ARG A 182 14.99 10.38 -17.29
CA ARG A 182 15.87 9.35 -17.85
C ARG A 182 17.35 9.75 -17.77
N GLN A 183 17.66 11.03 -17.97
CA GLN A 183 19.02 11.56 -17.81
C GLN A 183 19.46 11.67 -16.35
N LYS A 184 18.57 12.06 -15.43
CA LYS A 184 18.93 12.28 -14.02
C LYS A 184 19.31 11.00 -13.29
N TRP A 185 18.72 9.85 -13.64
CA TRP A 185 19.08 8.55 -13.06
C TRP A 185 20.29 7.88 -13.73
N SER A 186 20.49 8.10 -15.03
CA SER A 186 21.70 7.63 -15.74
C SER A 186 22.96 8.35 -15.28
N SER A 187 22.85 9.59 -14.81
CA SER A 187 23.99 10.41 -14.37
C SER A 187 24.42 10.17 -12.92
N SER A 188 23.59 9.52 -12.08
CA SER A 188 23.89 9.29 -10.67
C SER A 188 24.50 7.92 -10.37
N TYR A 189 24.57 7.03 -11.37
CA TYR A 189 25.14 5.69 -11.26
C TYR A 189 26.02 5.33 -12.47
N GLY A 190 26.73 6.33 -12.99
CA GLY A 190 27.81 6.16 -13.97
C GLY A 190 29.16 6.44 -13.33
#